data_AF-A0A4R2H471-F1
#
_entry.id   AF-A0A4R2H471-F1
#
_cell.length_a   1.000
_cell.length_b   1.000
_cell.length_c   1.000
_cell.angle_alpha   90.00
_cell.angle_beta   90.00
_cell.angle_gamma   90.00
#
_symmetry.space_group_name_H-M   'P 1'
#
loop_
_entity.id
_entity.type
_entity.pdbx_description
1 polymer ?
#
loop_
_entity_poly.entity_id
_entity_poly.type
_entity_poly.pdbx_seq_one_letter_code
_entity_poly.pdbx_strand_id
1 'polypeptide(L)'
;MQRQDAKVVPVPWVRQFVIDAGRAAHRRHAIHGLFEVDVTSARQALRAHRLATGEDLSFTAFVIACVGRAVAAEPAVQAYRDLRGREVIYDHVDIGLPVEVTLDDDVPFAFTHVIRAADRQSVQDIHHEIRAVKADPSRSPSVRKESWARAYLLLPAIVRTALLGVLHRLPERQRAVAGTVGVTAVGMFGAGGGWGIAFQLHTLGIVIGGITVRPALCAGQLVEREWLQLTVSVDHDVVDGAPTARFVSRLRALLTSADGLPGPTTPVAAAAHP
;
A
#
# COMPACT_ATOMS: atom_id res chain seq x y z
N MET A 1 -6.84 33.69 -37.63
CA MET A 1 -7.66 32.60 -37.07
C MET A 1 -6.75 31.71 -36.24
N GLN A 2 -6.58 32.00 -34.94
CA GLN A 2 -5.68 31.25 -34.05
C GLN A 2 -6.50 30.25 -33.22
N ARG A 3 -6.20 28.96 -33.37
CA ARG A 3 -6.73 27.87 -32.55
C ARG A 3 -6.33 28.10 -31.09
N GLN A 4 -7.30 28.43 -30.24
CA GLN A 4 -7.18 28.33 -28.79
C GLN A 4 -7.48 26.88 -28.37
N ASP A 5 -6.58 25.94 -28.66
CA ASP A 5 -6.74 24.52 -28.31
C ASP A 5 -6.21 24.21 -26.88
N ALA A 6 -6.00 25.22 -26.01
CA ALA A 6 -5.42 25.03 -24.68
C ALA A 6 -6.16 25.82 -23.58
N LYS A 7 -6.51 25.12 -22.49
CA LYS A 7 -7.08 25.70 -21.26
C LYS A 7 -5.98 25.77 -20.19
N VAL A 8 -5.66 26.97 -19.71
CA VAL A 8 -4.75 27.19 -18.58
C VAL A 8 -5.57 27.19 -17.29
N VAL A 9 -5.27 26.28 -16.36
CA VAL A 9 -5.95 26.16 -15.06
C VAL A 9 -4.90 26.26 -13.95
N PRO A 10 -5.14 27.03 -12.86
CA PRO A 10 -4.23 27.08 -11.74
C PRO A 10 -4.08 25.70 -11.09
N VAL A 11 -2.87 25.38 -10.64
CA VAL A 11 -2.60 24.15 -9.90
C VAL A 11 -3.23 24.27 -8.51
N PRO A 12 -4.12 23.34 -8.10
CA PRO A 12 -4.70 23.37 -6.76
C PRO A 12 -3.61 23.33 -5.69
N TRP A 13 -3.80 24.06 -4.58
CA TRP A 13 -2.81 24.14 -3.50
C TRP A 13 -2.42 22.76 -2.95
N VAL A 14 -3.40 21.86 -2.88
CA VAL A 14 -3.25 20.48 -2.45
C VAL A 14 -2.27 19.70 -3.34
N ARG A 15 -2.30 19.94 -4.66
CA ARG A 15 -1.40 19.30 -5.63
C ARG A 15 0.05 19.70 -5.39
N GLN A 16 0.28 20.86 -4.80
CA GLN A 16 1.63 21.34 -4.49
C GLN A 16 2.35 20.45 -3.48
N PHE A 17 1.62 19.84 -2.53
CA PHE A 17 2.18 18.85 -1.60
C PHE A 17 2.70 17.61 -2.33
N VAL A 18 1.94 17.10 -3.30
CA VAL A 18 2.33 15.93 -4.10
C VAL A 18 3.58 16.25 -4.92
N ILE A 19 3.65 17.45 -5.49
CA ILE A 19 4.83 17.92 -6.24
C ILE A 19 6.07 17.99 -5.34
N ASP A 20 5.93 18.58 -4.15
CA ASP A 20 7.05 18.73 -3.21
C ASP A 20 7.50 17.35 -2.65
N ALA A 21 6.56 16.45 -2.37
CA ALA A 21 6.85 15.07 -1.98
C ALA A 21 7.59 14.29 -3.10
N GLY A 22 7.15 14.44 -4.35
CA GLY A 22 7.82 13.85 -5.51
C GLY A 22 9.25 14.36 -5.71
N ARG A 23 9.48 15.67 -5.50
CA ARG A 23 10.84 16.26 -5.54
C ARG A 23 11.73 15.72 -4.42
N ALA A 24 11.18 15.52 -3.22
CA ALA A 24 11.92 14.92 -2.11
C ALA A 24 12.25 13.44 -2.37
N ALA A 25 11.32 12.70 -2.99
CA ALA A 25 11.47 11.28 -3.32
C ALA A 25 12.58 10.99 -4.35
N HIS A 26 12.82 11.89 -5.31
CA HIS A 26 13.82 11.69 -6.38
C HIS A 26 15.26 11.51 -5.88
N ARG A 27 15.52 11.77 -4.60
CA ARG A 27 16.86 11.60 -4.00
C ARG A 27 17.15 10.20 -3.50
N ARG A 28 16.19 9.28 -3.54
CA ARG A 28 16.38 7.87 -3.12
C ARG A 28 16.84 7.01 -4.29
N HIS A 29 17.73 6.07 -4.04
CA HIS A 29 18.13 5.06 -5.02
C HIS A 29 17.15 3.88 -4.97
N ALA A 30 15.97 4.09 -5.53
CA ALA A 30 14.93 3.08 -5.58
C ALA A 30 15.28 1.96 -6.58
N ILE A 31 15.14 0.71 -6.15
CA ILE A 31 15.11 -0.46 -7.04
C ILE A 31 13.70 -1.03 -7.06
N HIS A 32 13.18 -1.28 -8.26
CA HIS A 32 11.85 -1.81 -8.49
C HIS A 32 11.92 -3.26 -8.95
N GLY A 33 11.25 -4.16 -8.21
CA GLY A 33 10.98 -5.53 -8.62
C GLY A 33 9.52 -5.70 -9.00
N LEU A 34 9.26 -6.28 -10.16
CA LEU A 34 7.91 -6.56 -10.67
C LEU A 34 7.63 -8.06 -10.51
N PHE A 35 6.63 -8.41 -9.71
CA PHE A 35 6.30 -9.79 -9.36
C PHE A 35 4.85 -10.14 -9.68
N GLU A 36 4.64 -11.30 -10.31
CA GLU A 36 3.30 -11.86 -10.49
C GLU A 36 3.05 -12.94 -9.45
N VAL A 37 1.90 -12.87 -8.79
CA VAL A 37 1.54 -13.81 -7.72
C VAL A 37 0.17 -14.42 -8.03
N ASP A 38 0.09 -15.75 -7.98
CA ASP A 38 -1.20 -16.45 -8.03
C ASP A 38 -1.97 -16.14 -6.75
N VAL A 39 -3.11 -15.49 -6.90
CA VAL A 39 -4.03 -15.11 -5.81
C VAL A 39 -5.39 -15.80 -5.95
N THR A 40 -5.49 -16.84 -6.79
CA THR A 40 -6.72 -17.59 -7.06
C THR A 40 -7.39 -18.06 -5.77
N SER A 41 -6.62 -18.71 -4.88
CA SER A 41 -7.13 -19.20 -3.60
C SER A 41 -7.63 -18.06 -2.71
N ALA A 42 -6.92 -16.93 -2.66
CA ALA A 42 -7.36 -15.77 -1.88
C ALA A 42 -8.64 -15.14 -2.45
N ARG A 43 -8.74 -15.04 -3.78
CA ARG A 43 -9.92 -14.53 -4.46
C ARG A 43 -11.13 -15.45 -4.27
N GLN A 44 -10.93 -16.76 -4.31
CA GLN A 44 -11.97 -17.75 -3.98
C GLN A 44 -12.41 -17.64 -2.52
N ALA A 45 -11.48 -17.53 -1.58
CA ALA A 45 -11.80 -17.38 -0.15
C ALA A 45 -12.61 -16.10 0.14
N LEU A 46 -12.25 -14.97 -0.47
CA LEU A 46 -13.02 -13.72 -0.36
C LEU A 46 -14.44 -13.85 -0.92
N ARG A 47 -14.59 -14.49 -2.10
CA ARG A 47 -15.91 -14.75 -2.70
C ARG A 47 -16.76 -15.66 -1.81
N ALA A 48 -16.17 -16.74 -1.28
CA ALA A 48 -16.84 -17.66 -0.37
C ALA A 48 -17.29 -16.97 0.92
N HIS A 49 -16.42 -16.12 1.50
CA HIS A 49 -16.75 -15.34 2.69
C HIS A 49 -17.93 -14.40 2.44
N ARG A 50 -17.95 -13.70 1.31
CA ARG A 50 -19.07 -12.84 0.90
C ARG A 50 -20.38 -13.62 0.76
N LEU A 51 -20.33 -14.82 0.18
CA LEU A 51 -21.51 -15.68 0.06
C LEU A 51 -22.02 -16.18 1.42
N ALA A 52 -21.12 -16.46 2.35
CA ALA A 52 -21.48 -16.99 3.67
C ALA A 52 -21.97 -15.91 4.65
N THR A 53 -21.40 -14.71 4.62
CA THR A 53 -21.64 -13.66 5.62
C THR A 53 -22.38 -12.44 5.07
N GLY A 54 -22.42 -12.27 3.75
CA GLY A 54 -22.88 -11.05 3.09
C GLY A 54 -21.84 -9.93 3.03
N GLU A 55 -20.71 -10.05 3.73
CA GLU A 55 -19.67 -9.02 3.80
C GLU A 55 -18.63 -9.15 2.68
N ASP A 56 -18.35 -8.06 1.96
CA ASP A 56 -17.37 -8.00 0.88
C ASP A 56 -16.02 -7.48 1.38
N LEU A 57 -15.23 -8.38 1.98
CA LEU A 57 -13.90 -8.06 2.48
C LEU A 57 -13.00 -7.50 1.38
N SER A 58 -12.19 -6.49 1.75
CA SER A 58 -11.34 -5.78 0.79
C SER A 58 -10.12 -6.63 0.44
N PHE A 59 -9.89 -6.82 -0.87
CA PHE A 59 -8.64 -7.42 -1.34
C PHE A 59 -7.40 -6.61 -0.93
N THR A 60 -7.51 -5.28 -0.91
CA THR A 60 -6.44 -4.39 -0.41
C THR A 60 -6.15 -4.65 1.06
N ALA A 61 -7.18 -4.86 1.90
CA ALA A 61 -6.98 -5.21 3.31
C ALA A 61 -6.26 -6.55 3.47
N PHE A 62 -6.61 -7.56 2.66
CA PHE A 62 -5.90 -8.84 2.63
C PHE A 62 -4.42 -8.66 2.26
N VAL A 63 -4.12 -7.90 1.20
CA VAL A 63 -2.74 -7.65 0.79
C VAL A 63 -1.96 -6.88 1.87
N ILE A 64 -2.55 -5.87 2.50
CA ILE A 64 -1.94 -5.10 3.61
C ILE A 64 -1.60 -6.02 4.78
N ALA A 65 -2.51 -6.92 5.16
CA ALA A 65 -2.26 -7.89 6.24
C ALA A 65 -1.08 -8.82 5.89
N CYS A 66 -1.02 -9.32 4.65
CA CYS A 66 0.10 -10.13 4.16
C CYS A 66 1.42 -9.36 4.13
N VAL A 67 1.41 -8.08 3.72
CA VAL A 67 2.58 -7.19 3.75
C VAL A 67 3.04 -6.98 5.20
N GLY A 68 2.13 -6.66 6.12
CA GLY A 68 2.44 -6.50 7.54
C GLY A 68 3.15 -7.73 8.12
N ARG A 69 2.58 -8.92 7.90
CA ARG A 69 3.18 -10.19 8.36
C ARG A 69 4.50 -10.54 7.67
N ALA A 70 4.65 -10.22 6.38
CA ALA A 70 5.91 -10.43 5.66
C ALA A 70 7.03 -9.51 6.16
N VAL A 71 6.73 -8.24 6.44
CA VAL A 71 7.69 -7.28 6.98
C VAL A 71 8.06 -7.63 8.42
N ALA A 72 7.11 -8.07 9.25
CA ALA A 72 7.40 -8.52 10.61
C ALA A 72 8.37 -9.72 10.64
N ALA A 73 8.34 -10.58 9.62
CA ALA A 73 9.29 -11.68 9.47
C ALA A 73 10.67 -11.25 8.97
N GLU A 74 10.78 -10.08 8.33
CA GLU A 74 12.04 -9.49 7.85
C GLU A 74 12.11 -7.99 8.20
N PRO A 75 12.32 -7.62 9.47
CA PRO A 75 12.22 -6.22 9.90
C PRO A 75 13.19 -5.26 9.21
N ALA A 76 14.30 -5.76 8.66
CA ALA A 76 15.29 -4.97 7.94
C ALA A 76 14.69 -4.22 6.72
N VAL A 77 13.64 -4.74 6.07
CA VAL A 77 13.07 -4.07 4.89
C VAL A 77 12.30 -2.79 5.22
N GLN A 78 11.91 -2.57 6.49
CA GLN A 78 11.23 -1.36 6.94
C GLN A 78 12.14 -0.39 7.71
N ALA A 79 13.45 -0.61 7.65
CA ALA A 79 14.42 0.20 8.37
C ALA A 79 14.53 1.62 7.79
N TYR A 80 14.95 2.57 8.61
CA TYR A 80 15.25 3.94 8.17
C TYR A 80 16.60 4.40 8.70
N ARG A 81 17.27 5.29 7.96
CA ARG A 81 18.50 5.93 8.42
C ARG A 81 18.17 7.26 9.09
N ASP A 82 18.65 7.43 10.31
CA ASP A 82 18.56 8.72 11.01
C ASP A 82 19.60 9.73 10.48
N LEU A 83 19.55 10.96 10.98
CA LEU A 83 20.49 12.03 10.60
C LEU A 83 21.95 11.73 10.98
N ARG A 84 22.19 10.76 11.89
CA ARG A 84 23.53 10.31 12.31
C ARG A 84 24.01 9.12 11.49
N GLY A 85 23.23 8.67 10.50
CA GLY A 85 23.53 7.52 9.67
C GLY A 85 23.27 6.17 10.34
N ARG A 86 22.63 6.15 11.52
CA ARG A 86 22.26 4.92 12.22
C ARG A 86 20.97 4.35 11.63
N GLU A 87 20.87 3.04 11.62
CA GLU A 87 19.67 2.33 11.19
C GLU A 87 18.68 2.21 12.35
N VAL A 88 17.41 2.55 12.08
CA VAL A 88 16.29 2.45 13.00
C VAL A 88 15.34 1.40 12.46
N ILE A 89 15.20 0.31 13.19
CA ILE A 89 14.33 -0.82 12.89
C ILE A 89 13.19 -0.82 13.91
N TYR A 90 11.97 -1.05 13.43
CA TYR A 90 10.77 -1.01 14.26
C TYR A 90 10.26 -2.41 14.59
N ASP A 91 9.72 -2.58 15.79
CA ASP A 91 9.12 -3.85 16.24
C ASP A 91 7.75 -4.13 15.59
N HIS A 92 7.06 -3.07 15.15
CA HIS A 92 5.73 -3.13 14.55
C HIS A 92 5.72 -2.47 13.19
N VAL A 93 4.81 -2.92 12.34
CA VAL A 93 4.70 -2.47 10.96
C VAL A 93 3.55 -1.50 10.83
N ASP A 94 3.87 -0.23 10.57
CA ASP A 94 2.86 0.80 10.32
C ASP A 94 2.74 1.02 8.81
N ILE A 95 1.57 0.75 8.24
CA ILE A 95 1.37 0.81 6.79
C ILE A 95 0.66 2.11 6.40
N GLY A 96 1.34 2.94 5.61
CA GLY A 96 0.77 4.11 4.97
C GLY A 96 0.00 3.73 3.71
N LEU A 97 -1.31 4.01 3.70
CA LEU A 97 -2.22 3.81 2.59
C LEU A 97 -2.76 5.15 2.09
N PRO A 98 -2.49 5.56 0.84
CA PRO A 98 -3.17 6.68 0.22
C PRO A 98 -4.67 6.37 0.07
N VAL A 99 -5.52 7.23 0.62
CA VAL A 99 -6.98 7.17 0.49
C VAL A 99 -7.43 8.45 -0.19
N GLU A 100 -8.11 8.30 -1.33
CA GLU A 100 -8.73 9.42 -2.03
C GLU A 100 -9.97 9.87 -1.29
N VAL A 101 -10.04 11.17 -1.03
CA VAL A 101 -11.21 11.84 -0.48
C VAL A 101 -11.48 13.11 -1.24
N THR A 102 -12.74 13.48 -1.29
CA THR A 102 -13.19 14.75 -1.86
C THR A 102 -13.24 15.77 -0.73
N LEU A 103 -12.47 16.84 -0.84
CA LEU A 103 -12.57 18.00 0.05
C LEU A 103 -13.70 18.92 -0.43
N ASP A 104 -14.07 19.91 0.40
CA ASP A 104 -15.24 20.80 0.26
C ASP A 104 -15.44 21.49 -1.12
N ASP A 105 -14.44 21.48 -2.01
CA ASP A 105 -14.44 22.09 -3.34
C ASP A 105 -14.43 21.07 -4.51
N ASP A 106 -14.87 19.82 -4.30
CA ASP A 106 -14.83 18.73 -5.30
C ASP A 106 -13.43 18.37 -5.84
N VAL A 107 -12.37 18.85 -5.18
CA VAL A 107 -10.98 18.53 -5.55
C VAL A 107 -10.59 17.20 -4.90
N PRO A 108 -10.31 16.13 -5.68
CA PRO A 108 -9.86 14.87 -5.11
C PRO A 108 -8.46 15.04 -4.52
N PHE A 109 -8.32 14.64 -3.25
CA PHE A 109 -7.05 14.61 -2.55
C PHE A 109 -6.80 13.22 -1.98
N ALA A 110 -5.64 12.65 -2.30
CA ALA A 110 -5.16 11.44 -1.64
C ALA A 110 -4.36 11.84 -0.39
N PHE A 111 -4.94 11.67 0.79
CA PHE A 111 -4.15 11.74 2.03
C PHE A 111 -3.64 10.35 2.39
N THR A 112 -2.52 10.29 3.12
CA THR A 112 -2.00 9.03 3.65
C THR A 112 -2.65 8.73 5.00
N HIS A 113 -3.41 7.64 5.05
CA HIS A 113 -3.87 7.03 6.29
C HIS A 113 -2.82 6.03 6.79
N VAL A 114 -2.54 5.99 8.09
CA VAL A 114 -1.55 5.06 8.65
C VAL A 114 -2.26 4.02 9.50
N ILE A 115 -2.26 2.80 8.99
CA ILE A 115 -2.76 1.61 9.68
C ILE A 115 -1.66 1.17 10.65
N ARG A 116 -1.96 1.18 11.95
CA ARG A 116 -0.97 0.95 13.01
C ARG A 116 -0.82 -0.53 13.33
N ALA A 117 0.42 -0.99 13.51
CA ALA A 117 0.73 -2.38 13.86
C ALA A 117 -0.04 -3.39 12.98
N ALA A 118 -0.01 -3.16 11.66
CA ALA A 118 -0.73 -3.95 10.67
C ALA A 118 -0.28 -5.43 10.66
N ASP A 119 0.90 -5.73 11.21
CA ASP A 119 1.39 -7.08 11.45
C ASP A 119 0.56 -7.88 12.47
N ARG A 120 -0.19 -7.20 13.35
CA ARG A 120 -1.00 -7.81 14.41
C ARG A 120 -2.50 -7.81 14.13
N GLN A 121 -2.94 -7.06 13.12
CA GLN A 121 -4.35 -6.92 12.80
C GLN A 121 -4.84 -8.06 11.91
N SER A 122 -6.13 -8.42 12.06
CA SER A 122 -6.79 -9.35 11.13
C SER A 122 -7.15 -8.64 9.82
N VAL A 123 -7.48 -9.42 8.79
CA VAL A 123 -7.95 -8.87 7.51
C VAL A 123 -9.25 -8.09 7.70
N GLN A 124 -10.12 -8.57 8.60
CA GLN A 124 -11.39 -7.93 8.95
C GLN A 124 -11.17 -6.59 9.64
N ASP A 125 -10.25 -6.52 10.61
CA ASP A 125 -9.96 -5.27 11.32
C ASP A 125 -9.45 -4.19 10.35
N ILE A 126 -8.49 -4.56 9.50
CA ILE A 126 -7.96 -3.67 8.45
C ILE A 126 -9.07 -3.27 7.47
N HIS A 127 -9.95 -4.21 7.10
CA HIS A 127 -11.08 -3.92 6.22
C HIS A 127 -12.00 -2.86 6.82
N HIS A 128 -12.44 -3.06 8.07
CA HIS A 128 -13.32 -2.13 8.77
C HIS A 128 -12.65 -0.77 8.97
N GLU A 129 -11.35 -0.72 9.30
CA GLU A 129 -10.58 0.52 9.45
C GLU A 129 -10.54 1.30 8.12
N ILE A 130 -10.19 0.65 7.01
CA ILE A 130 -10.17 1.29 5.68
C ILE A 130 -11.56 1.78 5.29
N ARG A 131 -12.62 1.01 5.54
CA ARG A 131 -14.00 1.40 5.23
C ARG A 131 -14.45 2.57 6.09
N ALA A 132 -14.13 2.58 7.37
CA ALA A 132 -14.45 3.67 8.28
C ALA A 132 -13.77 4.98 7.84
N VAL A 133 -12.51 4.94 7.41
CA VAL A 133 -11.77 6.12 6.95
C VAL A 133 -12.27 6.62 5.59
N LYS A 134 -12.68 5.72 4.70
CA LYS A 134 -13.32 6.10 3.43
C LYS A 134 -14.70 6.75 3.64
N ALA A 135 -15.48 6.24 4.60
CA ALA A 135 -16.81 6.77 4.92
C ALA A 135 -16.73 8.10 5.67
N ASP A 136 -15.73 8.25 6.55
CA ASP A 136 -15.52 9.44 7.35
C ASP A 136 -14.01 9.80 7.36
N PRO A 137 -13.58 10.62 6.39
CA PRO A 137 -12.19 11.07 6.26
C PRO A 137 -11.64 11.74 7.51
N SER A 138 -12.50 12.38 8.31
CA SER A 138 -12.11 13.11 9.52
C SER A 138 -11.54 12.22 10.63
N ARG A 139 -11.82 10.90 10.56
CA ARG A 139 -11.27 9.89 11.48
C ARG A 139 -9.77 9.69 11.34
N SER A 140 -9.19 10.08 10.20
CA SER A 140 -7.74 10.02 10.03
C SER A 140 -7.07 11.23 10.71
N PRO A 141 -6.09 11.02 11.61
CA PRO A 141 -5.34 12.12 12.22
C PRO A 141 -4.64 13.03 11.22
N SER A 142 -4.37 12.52 10.01
CA SER A 142 -3.74 13.25 8.90
C SER A 142 -4.65 14.32 8.28
N VAL A 143 -5.98 14.19 8.38
CA VAL A 143 -6.96 15.17 7.84
C VAL A 143 -7.13 16.37 8.77
N ARG A 144 -6.99 16.18 10.08
CA ARG A 144 -7.15 17.23 11.13
C ARG A 144 -6.03 18.29 11.17
N LYS A 145 -5.25 18.38 10.10
CA LYS A 145 -3.94 19.03 10.03
C LYS A 145 -3.89 20.12 8.93
N GLU A 146 -5.04 20.60 8.50
CA GLU A 146 -5.18 21.59 7.43
C GLU A 146 -4.51 22.94 7.72
N SER A 147 -4.50 23.37 8.99
CA SER A 147 -4.01 24.69 9.41
C SER A 147 -2.50 24.87 9.27
N TRP A 148 -1.68 23.84 9.55
CA TRP A 148 -0.23 23.93 9.29
C TRP A 148 0.10 23.77 7.81
N ALA A 149 -0.75 23.07 7.04
CA ALA A 149 -0.53 22.84 5.63
C ALA A 149 -0.52 24.17 4.84
N ARG A 150 -1.45 25.09 5.16
CA ARG A 150 -1.47 26.44 4.56
C ARG A 150 -0.23 27.27 4.93
N ALA A 151 0.22 27.20 6.17
CA ALA A 151 1.43 27.89 6.62
C ALA A 151 2.70 27.33 5.95
N TYR A 152 2.79 26.02 5.76
CA TYR A 152 3.89 25.37 5.03
C TYR A 152 3.97 25.86 3.58
N LEU A 153 2.83 26.09 2.91
CA LEU A 153 2.81 26.54 1.52
C LEU A 153 3.30 27.98 1.31
N LEU A 154 3.33 28.80 2.36
CA LEU A 154 3.92 30.16 2.31
C LEU A 154 5.44 30.13 2.15
N LEU A 155 6.09 29.03 2.52
CA LEU A 155 7.54 28.88 2.37
C LEU A 155 7.94 28.75 0.89
N PRO A 156 9.10 29.29 0.46
CA PRO A 156 9.61 29.07 -0.89
C PRO A 156 9.81 27.58 -1.21
N ALA A 157 9.64 27.17 -2.47
CA ALA A 157 9.65 25.76 -2.88
C ALA A 157 10.94 25.01 -2.48
N ILE A 158 12.10 25.68 -2.51
CA ILE A 158 13.39 25.10 -2.10
C ILE A 158 13.39 24.75 -0.61
N VAL A 159 12.87 25.66 0.23
CA VAL A 159 12.77 25.49 1.69
C VAL A 159 11.79 24.36 2.02
N ARG A 160 10.63 24.33 1.35
CA ARG A 160 9.62 23.28 1.48
C ARG A 160 10.17 21.89 1.16
N THR A 161 10.82 21.77 0.01
CA THR A 161 11.43 20.50 -0.44
C THR A 161 12.55 20.06 0.52
N ALA A 162 13.38 20.99 0.99
CA ALA A 162 14.42 20.69 1.98
C ALA A 162 13.82 20.23 3.31
N LEU A 163 12.77 20.90 3.79
CA LEU A 163 12.07 20.55 5.03
C LEU A 163 11.46 19.14 4.97
N LEU A 164 10.79 18.78 3.86
CA LEU A 164 10.30 17.41 3.65
C LEU A 164 11.45 16.41 3.59
N GLY A 165 12.54 16.73 2.89
CA GLY A 165 13.73 15.88 2.84
C GLY A 165 14.33 15.61 4.23
N VAL A 166 14.39 16.64 5.09
CA VAL A 166 14.83 16.48 6.49
C VAL A 166 13.81 15.69 7.30
N LEU A 167 12.51 15.93 7.11
CA LEU A 167 11.45 15.21 7.81
C LEU A 167 11.50 13.71 7.52
N HIS A 168 11.75 13.32 6.27
CA HIS A 168 11.93 11.92 5.87
C HIS A 168 13.19 11.27 6.47
N ARG A 169 14.18 12.06 6.91
CA ARG A 169 15.36 11.59 7.66
C ARG A 169 15.15 11.54 9.17
N LEU A 170 13.95 11.87 9.65
CA LEU A 170 13.55 11.74 11.05
C LEU A 170 12.62 10.52 11.17
N PRO A 171 13.15 9.33 11.53
CA PRO A 171 12.41 8.07 11.44
C PRO A 171 11.07 8.10 12.22
N GLU A 172 11.08 8.60 13.46
CA GLU A 172 9.86 8.69 14.28
C GLU A 172 8.77 9.57 13.67
N ARG A 173 9.15 10.69 13.03
CA ARG A 173 8.19 11.57 12.38
C ARG A 173 7.66 10.96 11.08
N GLN A 174 8.51 10.30 10.32
CA GLN A 174 8.12 9.53 9.14
C GLN A 174 7.10 8.45 9.51
N ARG A 175 7.40 7.63 10.52
CA ARG A 175 6.49 6.61 11.05
C ARG A 175 5.17 7.22 11.51
N ALA A 176 5.21 8.35 12.23
CA ALA A 176 4.01 9.00 12.73
C ALA A 176 3.09 9.52 11.61
N VAL A 177 3.64 10.07 10.53
CA VAL A 177 2.85 10.75 9.49
C VAL A 177 2.51 9.86 8.29
N ALA A 178 3.42 8.96 7.90
CA ALA A 178 3.31 8.17 6.68
C ALA A 178 3.46 6.66 6.90
N GLY A 179 3.75 6.20 8.12
CA GLY A 179 4.06 4.81 8.40
C GLY A 179 5.51 4.42 8.04
N THR A 180 5.87 3.17 8.32
CA THR A 180 7.16 2.57 8.02
C THR A 180 7.20 1.99 6.60
N VAL A 181 6.05 1.54 6.10
CA VAL A 181 5.91 0.92 4.76
C VAL A 181 4.79 1.63 4.01
N GLY A 182 5.00 1.89 2.72
CA GLY A 182 3.97 2.47 1.85
C GLY A 182 3.26 1.38 1.06
N VAL A 183 1.93 1.34 1.07
CA VAL A 183 1.12 0.48 0.20
C VAL A 183 0.17 1.36 -0.60
N THR A 184 0.17 1.24 -1.92
CA THR A 184 -0.76 1.95 -2.79
C THR A 184 -1.50 0.99 -3.71
N ALA A 185 -2.82 1.18 -3.83
CA ALA A 185 -3.69 0.29 -4.58
C ALA A 185 -4.15 0.94 -5.89
N VAL A 186 -3.30 0.85 -6.93
CA VAL A 186 -3.56 1.44 -8.26
C VAL A 186 -4.47 0.54 -9.09
N GLY A 187 -4.40 -0.79 -8.90
CA GLY A 187 -5.23 -1.75 -9.63
C GLY A 187 -6.74 -1.63 -9.40
N MET A 188 -7.18 -0.85 -8.40
CA MET A 188 -8.61 -0.61 -8.18
C MET A 188 -9.25 0.30 -9.24
N PHE A 189 -8.45 1.00 -10.05
CA PHE A 189 -8.92 2.02 -11.00
C PHE A 189 -9.02 1.54 -12.46
N GLY A 190 -8.77 0.25 -12.74
CA GLY A 190 -8.81 -0.29 -14.10
C GLY A 190 -9.33 -1.72 -14.17
N ALA A 191 -9.94 -2.07 -15.29
CA ALA A 191 -10.29 -3.46 -15.60
C ALA A 191 -9.08 -4.14 -16.28
N GLY A 192 -8.52 -5.17 -15.64
CA GLY A 192 -7.45 -5.99 -16.21
C GLY A 192 -6.11 -5.88 -15.48
N GLY A 193 -5.05 -6.28 -16.18
CA GLY A 193 -3.69 -6.31 -15.66
C GLY A 193 -2.93 -5.01 -15.83
N GLY A 194 -1.96 -4.77 -14.95
CA GLY A 194 -1.09 -3.62 -15.07
C GLY A 194 -0.19 -3.41 -13.88
N TRP A 195 0.99 -2.87 -14.13
CA TRP A 195 1.97 -2.50 -13.11
C TRP A 195 1.85 -1.01 -12.82
N GLY A 196 1.70 -0.66 -11.54
CA GLY A 196 1.88 0.71 -11.11
C GLY A 196 3.32 0.93 -10.64
N ILE A 197 3.92 2.05 -11.03
CA ILE A 197 5.20 2.50 -10.50
C ILE A 197 4.94 3.86 -9.86
N ALA A 198 5.04 3.92 -8.54
CA ALA A 198 4.85 5.14 -7.78
C ALA A 198 6.21 5.71 -7.35
N PHE A 199 6.27 7.04 -7.13
CA PHE A 199 7.44 7.63 -6.51
C PHE A 199 7.58 7.12 -5.07
N GLN A 200 8.80 6.83 -4.66
CA GLN A 200 9.07 6.13 -3.42
C GLN A 200 9.30 7.11 -2.26
N LEU A 201 8.37 7.16 -1.31
CA LEU A 201 8.51 7.96 -0.08
C LEU A 201 9.02 7.15 1.12
N HIS A 202 9.00 5.83 1.01
CA HIS A 202 9.32 4.89 2.07
C HIS A 202 10.57 4.08 1.75
N THR A 203 11.14 3.41 2.75
CA THR A 203 12.21 2.43 2.51
C THR A 203 11.67 1.25 1.72
N LEU A 204 10.46 0.81 2.04
CA LEU A 204 9.72 -0.21 1.30
C LEU A 204 8.39 0.35 0.82
N GLY A 205 8.15 0.26 -0.49
CA GLY A 205 6.90 0.62 -1.15
C GLY A 205 6.31 -0.56 -1.92
N ILE A 206 5.01 -0.79 -1.77
CA ILE A 206 4.26 -1.83 -2.49
C ILE A 206 3.18 -1.16 -3.33
N VAL A 207 3.18 -1.42 -4.63
CA VAL A 207 2.09 -1.04 -5.52
C VAL A 207 1.28 -2.28 -5.87
N ILE A 208 0.03 -2.28 -5.45
CA ILE A 208 -0.96 -3.28 -5.82
C ILE A 208 -1.48 -2.90 -7.20
N GLY A 209 -1.02 -3.63 -8.21
CA GLY A 209 -1.44 -3.49 -9.60
C GLY A 209 -2.72 -4.27 -9.91
N GLY A 210 -2.93 -4.53 -11.19
CA GLY A 210 -4.09 -5.24 -11.70
C GLY A 210 -4.10 -6.73 -11.37
N ILE A 211 -5.23 -7.37 -11.68
CA ILE A 211 -5.38 -8.84 -11.62
C ILE A 211 -5.79 -9.32 -13.01
N THR A 212 -5.09 -10.33 -13.53
CA THR A 212 -5.41 -10.97 -14.81
C THR A 212 -5.83 -12.42 -14.61
N VAL A 213 -6.86 -12.85 -15.35
CA VAL A 213 -7.19 -14.26 -15.47
C VAL A 213 -6.39 -14.84 -16.62
N ARG A 214 -5.58 -15.87 -16.35
CA ARG A 214 -4.77 -16.56 -17.37
C ARG A 214 -4.83 -18.07 -17.13
N PRO A 215 -4.85 -18.89 -18.20
CA PRO A 215 -4.75 -20.33 -18.05
C PRO A 215 -3.35 -20.70 -17.53
N ALA A 216 -3.29 -21.67 -16.61
CA ALA A 216 -2.07 -22.24 -16.08
C ALA A 216 -2.17 -23.77 -16.05
N LEU A 217 -1.04 -24.44 -16.29
CA LEU A 217 -0.97 -25.90 -16.18
C LEU A 217 -0.76 -26.27 -14.70
N CYS A 218 -1.75 -26.90 -14.08
CA CYS A 218 -1.70 -27.38 -12.71
C CYS A 218 -1.98 -28.88 -12.69
N ALA A 219 -1.03 -29.69 -12.21
CA ALA A 219 -1.15 -31.16 -12.18
C ALA A 219 -1.58 -31.76 -13.55
N GLY A 220 -1.05 -31.22 -14.65
CA GLY A 220 -1.38 -31.68 -16.00
C GLY A 220 -2.72 -31.19 -16.57
N GLN A 221 -3.50 -30.40 -15.82
CA GLN A 221 -4.76 -29.82 -16.27
C GLN A 221 -4.62 -28.32 -16.49
N LEU A 222 -5.23 -27.82 -17.57
CA LEU A 222 -5.32 -26.39 -17.83
C LEU A 222 -6.43 -25.80 -16.94
N VAL A 223 -6.06 -24.95 -16.00
CA VAL A 223 -6.99 -24.30 -15.07
C VAL A 223 -6.84 -22.79 -15.16
N GLU A 224 -7.96 -22.07 -15.00
CA GLU A 224 -7.92 -20.61 -14.91
C GLU A 224 -7.34 -20.18 -13.57
N ARG A 225 -6.41 -19.21 -13.60
CA ARG A 225 -5.77 -18.62 -12.42
C ARG A 225 -5.86 -17.10 -12.45
N GLU A 226 -6.11 -16.50 -11.29
CA GLU A 226 -6.07 -15.05 -11.06
C GLU A 226 -4.66 -14.64 -10.61
N TRP A 227 -3.98 -13.83 -11.42
CA TRP A 227 -2.61 -13.38 -11.20
C TRP A 227 -2.58 -11.90 -10.85
N LEU A 228 -2.08 -11.57 -9.66
CA LEU A 228 -1.86 -10.21 -9.20
C LEU A 228 -0.50 -9.70 -9.69
N GLN A 229 -0.48 -8.50 -10.28
CA GLN A 229 0.76 -7.76 -10.55
C GLN A 229 1.14 -6.90 -9.35
N LEU A 230 2.32 -7.12 -8.77
CA LEU A 230 2.87 -6.39 -7.62
C LEU A 230 4.20 -5.74 -7.93
N THR A 231 4.29 -4.42 -7.79
CA THR A 231 5.58 -3.72 -7.80
C THR A 231 6.08 -3.54 -6.38
N VAL A 232 7.24 -4.10 -6.07
CA VAL A 232 7.97 -3.89 -4.80
C VAL A 232 9.11 -2.93 -5.07
N SER A 233 9.16 -1.83 -4.34
CA SER A 233 10.18 -0.80 -4.48
C SER A 233 10.95 -0.68 -3.17
N VAL A 234 12.27 -0.79 -3.22
CA VAL A 234 13.15 -0.74 -2.05
C VAL A 234 14.17 0.38 -2.19
N ASP A 235 14.45 1.09 -1.10
CA ASP A 235 15.53 2.06 -1.02
C ASP A 235 16.85 1.34 -0.85
N HIS A 236 17.65 1.31 -1.91
CA HIS A 236 18.91 0.57 -1.92
C HIS A 236 20.03 1.27 -1.12
N ASP A 237 19.78 2.47 -0.57
CA ASP A 237 20.66 3.08 0.43
C ASP A 237 20.51 2.47 1.84
N VAL A 238 19.49 1.62 2.02
CA VAL A 238 19.12 1.00 3.31
C VAL A 238 19.00 -0.51 3.20
N VAL A 239 18.37 -1.03 2.14
CA VAL A 239 18.01 -2.45 2.04
C VAL A 239 18.74 -3.10 0.87
N ASP A 240 19.44 -4.20 1.17
CA ASP A 240 20.12 -5.02 0.17
C ASP A 240 19.19 -6.06 -0.49
N GLY A 241 19.73 -6.75 -1.50
CA GLY A 241 19.01 -7.79 -2.24
C GLY A 241 18.59 -9.00 -1.39
N ALA A 242 19.39 -9.45 -0.43
CA ALA A 242 19.09 -10.65 0.34
C ALA A 242 17.87 -10.50 1.29
N PRO A 243 17.77 -9.44 2.13
CA PRO A 243 16.54 -9.14 2.87
C PRO A 243 15.33 -8.97 1.95
N THR A 244 15.50 -8.25 0.83
CA THR A 244 14.43 -8.05 -0.15
C THR A 244 13.92 -9.36 -0.72
N ALA A 245 14.82 -10.29 -1.09
CA ALA A 245 14.44 -11.60 -1.63
C ALA A 245 13.69 -12.46 -0.62
N ARG A 246 14.11 -12.47 0.66
CA ARG A 246 13.41 -13.17 1.74
C ARG A 246 12.02 -12.59 1.98
N PHE A 247 11.90 -11.26 2.03
CA PHE A 247 10.63 -10.56 2.14
C PHE A 247 9.68 -10.92 0.98
N VAL A 248 10.14 -10.81 -0.27
CA VAL A 248 9.32 -11.11 -1.46
C VAL A 248 8.89 -12.57 -1.48
N SER A 249 9.79 -13.50 -1.15
CA SER A 249 9.47 -14.93 -1.05
C SER A 249 8.36 -15.19 -0.02
N ARG A 250 8.47 -14.56 1.15
CA ARG A 250 7.46 -14.67 2.22
C ARG A 250 6.14 -14.05 1.81
N LEU A 251 6.15 -12.84 1.25
CA LEU A 251 4.95 -12.16 0.78
C LEU A 251 4.22 -13.00 -0.27
N ARG A 252 4.94 -13.55 -1.24
CA ARG A 252 4.38 -14.45 -2.26
C ARG A 252 3.72 -15.67 -1.61
N ALA A 253 4.38 -16.30 -0.64
CA ALA A 253 3.82 -17.46 0.05
C ALA A 253 2.49 -17.13 0.75
N LEU A 254 2.43 -16.02 1.50
CA LEU A 254 1.23 -15.57 2.22
C LEU A 254 0.07 -15.25 1.28
N LEU A 255 0.36 -14.56 0.17
CA LEU A 255 -0.63 -14.20 -0.84
C LEU A 255 -1.19 -15.44 -1.55
N THR A 256 -0.33 -16.38 -1.93
CA THR A 256 -0.74 -17.62 -2.60
C THR A 256 -1.51 -18.56 -1.67
N SER A 257 -1.15 -18.61 -0.38
CA SER A 257 -1.85 -19.45 0.61
C SER A 257 -3.15 -18.85 1.16
N ALA A 258 -3.55 -17.65 0.71
CA ALA A 258 -4.71 -16.94 1.26
C ALA A 258 -4.61 -16.70 2.78
N ASP A 259 -3.41 -16.43 3.28
CA ASP A 259 -3.14 -16.38 4.72
C ASP A 259 -4.00 -15.32 5.44
N GLY A 260 -4.61 -15.71 6.56
CA GLY A 260 -5.49 -14.83 7.35
C GLY A 260 -6.89 -14.64 6.79
N LEU A 261 -7.25 -15.29 5.67
CA LEU A 261 -8.63 -15.40 5.21
C LEU A 261 -9.28 -16.66 5.79
N PRO A 262 -10.61 -16.66 6.01
CA PRO A 262 -11.32 -17.86 6.42
C PRO A 262 -11.19 -18.93 5.33
N GLY A 263 -10.74 -20.13 5.71
CA GLY A 263 -10.64 -21.26 4.80
C GLY A 263 -12.01 -21.74 4.31
N PRO A 264 -12.09 -22.55 3.24
CA PRO A 264 -13.32 -23.21 2.87
C PRO A 264 -13.75 -24.11 4.04
N THR A 265 -14.89 -23.82 4.66
CA THR A 265 -15.57 -24.76 5.56
C THR A 265 -15.86 -26.01 4.74
N THR A 266 -15.02 -27.03 4.91
CA THR A 266 -15.38 -28.37 4.47
C THR A 266 -16.54 -28.78 5.39
N PRO A 267 -17.73 -29.11 4.86
CA PRO A 267 -18.74 -29.70 5.72
C PRO A 267 -18.11 -31.01 6.23
N VAL A 268 -17.93 -31.10 7.54
CA VAL A 268 -17.61 -32.36 8.20
C VAL A 268 -18.76 -33.30 7.83
N ALA A 269 -18.54 -34.13 6.82
CA ALA A 269 -19.36 -35.29 6.59
C ALA A 269 -19.23 -36.14 7.85
N ALA A 270 -20.17 -35.98 8.78
CA ALA A 270 -20.36 -36.91 9.86
C ALA A 270 -20.58 -38.27 9.20
N ALA A 271 -19.52 -39.08 9.22
CA ALA A 271 -19.55 -40.45 8.78
C ALA A 271 -20.69 -41.13 9.55
N ALA A 272 -21.74 -41.49 8.83
CA ALA A 272 -22.65 -42.53 9.25
C ALA A 272 -21.81 -43.80 9.41
N HIS A 273 -21.65 -44.24 10.65
CA HIS A 273 -21.32 -45.62 10.94
C HIS A 273 -22.57 -46.28 11.57
N PRO A 274 -22.86 -47.53 11.18
CA PRO A 274 -24.13 -48.22 11.40
C PRO A 274 -24.45 -48.50 12.86
#